data_AF-A0AAD9FLJ5-F1
#
_entry.id   AF-A0AAD9FLJ5-F1
#
_cell.length_a   1.000
_cell.length_b   1.000
_cell.length_c   1.000
_cell.angle_alpha   90.00
_cell.angle_beta   90.00
_cell.angle_gamma   90.00
#
_symmetry.space_group_name_H-M   'P 1'
#
loop_
_entity.id
_entity.type
_entity.pdbx_description
1 polymer ?
#
loop_
_entity_poly.entity_id
_entity_poly.type
_entity_poly.pdbx_seq_one_letter_code
_entity_poly.pdbx_strand_id
1 'polypeptide(L)'
;MKELTANITIPGRVFVHCLMGVSRSATLVLAFLMIAEGLSLQEAVAAVRPHRDVCPNQGFLMQLCSLHMGLERERFNLQPF
;
A
#
# COMPACT_ATOMS: atom_id res chain seq x y z
N MET A 1 -7.53 -8.20 -9.38
CA MET A 1 -7.48 -6.82 -8.87
C MET A 1 -8.11 -6.86 -7.50
N LYS A 2 -7.41 -6.50 -6.42
CA LYS A 2 -8.11 -6.12 -5.18
C LYS A 2 -8.65 -4.71 -5.40
N GLU A 3 -9.93 -4.51 -5.14
CA GLU A 3 -10.54 -3.18 -5.17
C GLU A 3 -9.98 -2.37 -4.00
N LEU A 4 -9.39 -1.22 -4.29
CA LEU A 4 -8.88 -0.31 -3.27
C LEU A 4 -10.09 0.38 -2.64
N THR A 5 -10.53 -0.11 -1.49
CA THR A 5 -11.70 0.43 -0.81
C THR A 5 -11.21 1.46 0.18
N ALA A 6 -10.94 2.68 -0.28
CA ALA A 6 -10.83 3.81 0.63
C ALA A 6 -12.23 4.09 1.21
N ASN A 7 -12.30 4.77 2.34
CA ASN A 7 -13.56 5.30 2.88
C ASN A 7 -14.05 6.46 1.98
N ILE A 8 -14.36 6.14 0.71
CA ILE A 8 -14.87 7.06 -0.29
C ILE A 8 -16.33 7.27 0.08
N THR A 9 -16.68 8.49 0.44
CA THR A 9 -18.05 8.93 0.79
C THR A 9 -19.08 8.68 -0.32
N ILE A 10 -18.63 8.23 -1.50
CA ILE A 10 -19.45 7.90 -2.66
C ILE A 10 -18.95 6.54 -3.20
N PRO A 11 -19.81 5.51 -3.37
CA PRO A 11 -19.39 4.25 -3.96
C PRO A 11 -18.82 4.49 -5.38
N GLY A 12 -17.57 4.09 -5.59
CA GLY A 12 -16.85 4.30 -6.84
C GLY A 12 -15.65 3.38 -6.97
N ARG A 13 -15.21 3.12 -8.20
CA ARG A 13 -14.01 2.31 -8.49
C ARG A 13 -12.85 3.21 -8.90
N VAL A 14 -11.68 2.95 -8.35
CA VAL A 14 -10.44 3.69 -8.65
C VAL A 14 -9.51 2.82 -9.49
N PHE A 15 -9.02 3.37 -10.60
CA PHE A 15 -7.99 2.74 -11.42
C PHE A 15 -6.66 3.49 -11.26
N VAL A 16 -5.65 2.82 -10.71
CA VAL A 16 -4.31 3.38 -10.52
C VAL A 16 -3.37 2.79 -11.56
N HIS A 17 -2.75 3.63 -12.38
CA HIS A 17 -1.84 3.17 -13.44
C HIS A 17 -0.53 3.95 -13.49
N CYS A 18 0.46 3.33 -14.13
CA CYS A 18 1.65 4.01 -14.63
C CYS A 18 1.94 3.46 -16.03
N LEU A 19 3.16 3.59 -16.56
CA LEU A 19 3.47 3.08 -17.90
C LEU A 19 3.30 1.54 -18.00
N MET A 20 3.95 0.78 -17.12
CA MET A 20 3.88 -0.69 -17.11
C MET A 20 3.03 -1.24 -15.96
N GLY A 21 2.57 -0.37 -15.06
CA GLY A 21 1.88 -0.75 -13.84
C GLY A 21 2.68 -1.62 -12.85
N VAL A 22 4.02 -1.67 -12.96
CA VAL A 22 4.89 -2.56 -12.14
C VAL A 22 5.51 -1.82 -10.94
N SER A 23 5.88 -0.55 -11.12
CA SER A 23 6.68 0.20 -10.14
C SER A 23 5.88 1.34 -9.51
N ARG A 24 5.79 2.51 -10.16
CA ARG A 24 5.10 3.72 -9.63
C ARG A 24 3.69 3.48 -9.09
N SER A 25 2.80 2.92 -9.91
CA SER A 25 1.42 2.65 -9.48
C SER A 25 1.36 1.58 -8.40
N ALA A 26 2.20 0.54 -8.49
CA ALA A 26 2.28 -0.49 -7.47
C ALA A 26 2.68 0.09 -6.11
N THR A 27 3.67 0.99 -6.08
CA THR A 27 4.09 1.70 -4.86
C THR A 27 2.93 2.42 -4.19
N LEU A 28 2.11 3.16 -4.96
CA LEU A 28 0.95 3.87 -4.42
C LEU A 28 -0.11 2.91 -3.88
N VAL A 29 -0.37 1.81 -4.58
CA VAL A 29 -1.31 0.77 -4.13
C VAL A 29 -0.83 0.11 -2.83
N LEU A 30 0.45 -0.24 -2.73
CA LEU A 30 1.03 -0.83 -1.53
C LEU A 30 0.94 0.14 -0.34
N ALA A 31 1.35 1.41 -0.54
CA ALA A 31 1.24 2.44 0.49
C ALA A 31 -0.21 2.67 0.93
N PHE A 32 -1.16 2.67 -0.01
CA PHE A 32 -2.58 2.78 0.30
C PHE A 32 -3.05 1.65 1.22
N LEU A 33 -2.74 0.39 0.90
CA LEU A 33 -3.12 -0.75 1.73
C LEU A 33 -2.50 -0.66 3.14
N MET A 34 -1.27 -0.15 3.24
CA MET A 34 -0.62 0.04 4.53
C MET A 34 -1.32 1.12 5.39
N ILE A 35 -1.68 2.24 4.78
CA ILE A 35 -2.26 3.39 5.49
C ILE A 35 -3.75 3.17 5.79
N ALA A 36 -4.53 2.75 4.79
CA ALA A 36 -5.99 2.68 4.88
C ALA A 36 -6.48 1.36 5.48
N GLU A 37 -5.78 0.25 5.21
CA GLU A 37 -6.18 -1.08 5.69
C GLU A 37 -5.28 -1.60 6.81
N GLY A 38 -4.27 -0.82 7.23
CA GLY A 38 -3.39 -1.17 8.35
C GLY A 38 -2.50 -2.38 8.09
N LEU A 39 -2.25 -2.72 6.82
CA LEU A 39 -1.36 -3.83 6.47
C LEU A 39 0.12 -3.46 6.67
N SER A 40 0.93 -4.42 7.08
CA SER A 40 2.39 -4.31 6.93
C SER A 40 2.79 -4.26 5.46
N LEU A 41 4.02 -3.82 5.16
CA LEU A 41 4.52 -3.84 3.78
C LEU A 41 4.51 -5.26 3.19
N GLN A 42 4.84 -6.28 3.99
CA GLN A 42 4.84 -7.67 3.54
C GLN A 42 3.43 -8.15 3.20
N GLU A 43 2.44 -7.85 4.05
CA GLU A 43 1.04 -8.19 3.82
C GLU A 43 0.47 -7.45 2.60
N ALA A 44 0.79 -6.17 2.43
CA ALA A 44 0.38 -5.39 1.26
C ALA A 44 0.94 -6.01 -0.04
N VAL A 45 2.21 -6.42 -0.06
CA VAL A 45 2.81 -7.11 -1.22
C VAL A 45 2.15 -8.46 -1.47
N ALA A 46 1.92 -9.25 -0.43
CA ALA A 46 1.25 -10.55 -0.53
C ALA A 46 -0.20 -10.41 -1.03
N ALA A 47 -0.89 -9.32 -0.67
CA ALA A 47 -2.25 -9.02 -1.13
C ALA A 47 -2.32 -8.69 -2.63
N VAL A 48 -1.30 -8.02 -3.18
CA VAL A 48 -1.30 -7.56 -4.57
C VAL A 48 -0.72 -8.59 -5.54
N ARG A 49 0.37 -9.29 -5.15
CA ARG A 49 1.11 -10.22 -6.03
C ARG A 49 0.25 -11.27 -6.76
N PRO A 50 -0.78 -11.89 -6.15
CA PRO A 50 -1.63 -12.86 -6.85
C PRO A 50 -2.39 -12.30 -8.05
N HIS A 51 -2.53 -10.97 -8.14
CA HIS A 51 -3.33 -10.30 -9.16
C HIS A 51 -2.48 -9.52 -10.17
N ARG A 52 -1.22 -9.22 -9.83
CA ARG A 52 -0.33 -8.40 -10.65
C ARG A 52 1.11 -8.54 -10.18
N ASP A 53 2.03 -8.65 -11.13
CA ASP A 53 3.45 -8.52 -10.84
C ASP A 53 3.80 -7.09 -10.43
N VAL A 54 4.36 -6.98 -9.23
CA VAL A 54 4.79 -5.71 -8.64
C VAL A 54 6.26 -5.75 -8.31
N CYS A 55 6.98 -4.74 -8.78
CA CYS A 55 8.39 -4.55 -8.53
C CYS A 55 8.68 -3.04 -8.46
N PRO A 56 8.39 -2.39 -7.31
CA PRO A 56 8.86 -1.05 -7.04
C PRO A 56 10.39 -0.96 -7.22
N ASN A 57 10.89 0.18 -7.68
CA ASN A 57 12.35 0.36 -7.74
C ASN A 57 12.94 0.48 -6.33
N GLN A 58 14.26 0.42 -6.21
CA GLN A 58 14.94 0.48 -4.90
C GLN A 58 14.55 1.73 -4.08
N GLY A 59 14.45 2.90 -4.71
CA GLY A 59 14.06 4.13 -4.02
C GLY A 59 12.64 4.06 -3.44
N PHE A 60 11.69 3.51 -4.21
CA PHE A 60 10.33 3.29 -3.74
C PHE A 60 10.24 2.21 -2.65
N LEU A 61 11.04 1.15 -2.73
CA LEU A 61 11.13 0.15 -1.66
C LEU A 61 11.62 0.80 -0.35
N MET A 62 12.67 1.63 -0.42
CA MET A 62 13.16 2.36 0.75
C MET A 62 12.10 3.30 1.35
N GLN A 63 11.35 4.00 0.49
CA GLN A 63 10.24 4.85 0.94
C GLN A 63 9.11 4.04 1.59
N LEU A 64 8.76 2.87 1.05
CA LEU A 64 7.76 1.97 1.63
C LEU A 64 8.23 1.39 2.96
N CYS A 65 9.51 1.03 3.10
CA CYS A 65 10.07 0.59 4.38
C CYS A 65 10.05 1.71 5.43
N SER A 66 10.39 2.94 5.03
CA SER A 66 10.30 4.12 5.91
C SER A 66 8.86 4.37 6.37
N LEU A 67 7.90 4.28 5.44
CA LEU A 67 6.47 4.38 5.75
C LEU A 67 6.03 3.28 6.74
N HIS A 68 6.43 2.03 6.50
CA HIS A 68 6.09 0.92 7.40
C HIS A 68 6.57 1.18 8.83
N MET A 69 7.84 1.57 9.00
CA MET A 69 8.39 1.89 10.31
C MET A 69 7.67 3.06 11.00
N GLY A 70 7.26 4.08 10.23
CA GLY A 70 6.47 5.20 10.74
C GLY A 70 5.10 4.75 11.24
N LEU A 71 4.38 3.97 10.43
CA LEU A 71 3.05 3.46 10.77
C LEU A 71 3.10 2.51 11.98
N GLU A 72 4.09 1.62 12.08
CA GLU A 72 4.22 0.73 13.24
C GLU A 72 4.46 1.52 14.54
N ARG A 73 5.24 2.61 14.47
CA ARG A 73 5.43 3.51 15.62
C ARG A 73 4.13 4.23 15.99
N GLU A 74 3.40 4.75 15.02
CA GLU A 74 2.11 5.41 15.24
C GLU A 74 1.10 4.44 15.88
N ARG A 75 1.01 3.22 15.37
CA ARG A 75 0.12 2.17 15.90
C ARG A 75 0.48 1.79 17.33
N PHE A 76 1.78 1.65 17.63
CA PHE A 76 2.25 1.41 18.99
C PHE A 76 1.83 2.55 19.94
N ASN A 77 1.95 3.80 19.50
CA ASN A 77 1.55 4.96 20.31
C ASN A 77 0.02 5.07 20.49
N LEU A 78 -0.77 4.55 19.54
CA LEU A 78 -2.24 4.55 19.58
C LEU A 78 -2.83 3.40 20.40
N GLN A 79 -2.01 2.44 20.86
CA GLN A 79 -2.41 1.42 21.82
C GLN A 79 -1.79 1.73 23.20
N PRO A 80 -2.26 2.77 23.92
CA PRO A 80 -1.94 2.87 25.33
C PRO A 80 -2.61 1.70 26.06
N PHE A 81 -1.91 1.13 27.05
CA PHE A 81 -2.38 0.04 27.91
C PHE A 81 -3.83 0.22 28.39
#